data_AF-A0A7X0G087-F1
#
_entry.id   AF-A0A7X0G087-F1
#
_cell.length_a   1.000
_cell.length_b   1.000
_cell.length_c   1.000
_cell.angle_alpha   90.00
_cell.angle_beta   90.00
_cell.angle_gamma   90.00
#
_symmetry.space_group_name_H-M   'P 1'
#
loop_
_entity.id
_entity.type
_entity.pdbx_description
1 polymer ?
#
loop_
_entity_poly.entity_id
_entity_poly.type
_entity_poly.pdbx_seq_one_letter_code
_entity_poly.pdbx_strand_id
1 'polypeptide(L)'
;MYRVHNAGGSEYEAADQTSRAAQPAAENAVGAAPTDPQGPGDAERSAREEAPTAGSDRSDTHGWRLTAALVEVGPPPAAQPVRSAPSGEEPSRTWRERLAEKVRAGRVNLSRKEAEAVRGLLETVERRRQVGSLNVSRLQLDKVTEAARLGDVIMVEAPGLYFLDYGGRVAYEELLAEDRRVMEFASAFVKGLREEYPEATIVVVGLYDDYNFKKPNSPELAVPWPFDPDRVREFRESVPGVLEEAGLILPGARRRREHIDFFEADLVRVAHNLVDDLTREGYTIESNGRVDYMNSEVENPEHFRFPLLDRSGRPYCVILDLAKMLESLKIIRGVHPGRQVRHVAAFESCFKSQQDQLWELLLIFGVKYHECHTVFIREDSPPGQVTLDTQRLLRSARRPYGQSHDRHELTA
;
A
#
# COMPACT_ATOMS: atom_id res chain seq x y z
N MET A 1 -41.36 3.10 37.71
CA MET A 1 -42.29 4.22 37.46
C MET A 1 -41.45 5.46 37.18
N TYR A 2 -41.45 5.90 35.91
CA TYR A 2 -41.27 7.24 35.31
C TYR A 2 -40.72 7.08 33.89
N ARG A 3 -41.27 7.88 32.97
CA ARG A 3 -41.38 7.72 31.52
C ARG A 3 -40.39 8.62 30.76
N VAL A 4 -39.92 8.10 29.61
CA VAL A 4 -39.89 8.70 28.23
C VAL A 4 -39.08 9.99 27.98
N HIS A 5 -38.14 9.93 27.02
CA HIS A 5 -38.31 10.54 25.68
C HIS A 5 -37.36 9.92 24.62
N ASN A 6 -37.97 9.23 23.65
CA ASN A 6 -37.43 8.95 22.32
C ASN A 6 -37.78 10.12 21.39
N ALA A 7 -36.85 10.52 20.53
CA ALA A 7 -37.14 11.29 19.32
C ALA A 7 -36.07 10.98 18.25
N GLY A 8 -36.51 10.58 17.06
CA GLY A 8 -35.72 10.65 15.83
C GLY A 8 -35.25 9.32 15.25
N GLY A 9 -36.20 8.52 14.71
CA GLY A 9 -35.91 7.49 13.72
C GLY A 9 -35.90 8.06 12.30
N SER A 10 -35.23 7.34 11.40
CA SER A 10 -35.61 7.24 10.00
C SER A 10 -35.26 5.83 9.53
N GLU A 11 -36.30 5.01 9.43
CA GLU A 11 -36.32 3.71 8.76
C GLU A 11 -36.19 3.93 7.25
N TYR A 12 -35.38 3.10 6.57
CA TYR A 12 -35.54 2.87 5.14
C TYR A 12 -36.14 1.48 4.97
N GLU A 13 -37.43 1.48 4.65
CA GLU A 13 -38.21 0.31 4.24
C GLU A 13 -37.71 -0.21 2.89
N ALA A 14 -37.55 -1.54 2.84
CA ALA A 14 -37.45 -2.28 1.60
C ALA A 14 -38.81 -2.26 0.89
N ALA A 15 -38.84 -1.78 -0.35
CA ALA A 15 -39.98 -1.93 -1.24
C ALA A 15 -39.63 -2.92 -2.36
N ASP A 16 -40.13 -4.14 -2.16
CA ASP A 16 -40.35 -5.15 -3.18
C ASP A 16 -41.47 -4.69 -4.11
N GLN A 17 -41.21 -4.63 -5.42
CA GLN A 17 -42.25 -4.51 -6.44
C GLN A 17 -41.94 -5.44 -7.60
N THR A 18 -42.49 -6.65 -7.50
CA THR A 18 -42.85 -7.49 -8.65
C THR A 18 -43.96 -6.84 -9.47
N SER A 19 -43.78 -6.68 -10.78
CA SER A 19 -44.86 -6.87 -11.78
C SER A 19 -44.38 -6.80 -13.24
N ARG A 20 -44.36 -7.98 -13.88
CA ARG A 20 -44.91 -8.34 -15.21
C ARG A 20 -44.43 -7.62 -16.49
N ALA A 21 -43.69 -8.42 -17.27
CA ALA A 21 -43.98 -8.88 -18.64
C ALA A 21 -44.26 -7.86 -19.76
N ALA A 22 -43.30 -7.76 -20.69
CA ALA A 22 -43.55 -7.81 -22.14
C ALA A 22 -42.28 -8.21 -22.93
N GLN A 23 -42.32 -9.36 -23.57
CA GLN A 23 -41.56 -9.78 -24.75
C GLN A 23 -42.58 -10.47 -25.67
N PRO A 24 -42.35 -10.67 -27.00
CA PRO A 24 -41.14 -10.39 -27.78
C PRO A 24 -41.41 -9.74 -29.17
N ALA A 25 -40.35 -9.44 -29.92
CA ALA A 25 -40.36 -9.57 -31.38
C ALA A 25 -38.95 -9.93 -31.88
N ALA A 26 -38.88 -11.06 -32.56
CA ALA A 26 -37.71 -11.59 -33.25
C ALA A 26 -37.60 -11.02 -34.69
N GLU A 27 -36.54 -11.47 -35.38
CA GLU A 27 -36.26 -11.38 -36.82
C GLU A 27 -35.31 -10.26 -37.27
N ASN A 28 -34.03 -10.62 -37.46
CA ASN A 28 -33.56 -10.99 -38.81
C ASN A 28 -32.16 -11.63 -38.77
N ALA A 29 -32.06 -12.80 -39.38
CA ALA A 29 -30.81 -13.44 -39.76
C ALA A 29 -30.27 -12.83 -41.06
N VAL A 30 -28.96 -12.95 -41.31
CA VAL A 30 -28.36 -13.60 -42.51
C VAL A 30 -26.84 -13.34 -42.55
N GLY A 31 -26.08 -14.45 -42.55
CA GLY A 31 -24.98 -14.67 -43.50
C GLY A 31 -23.55 -14.23 -43.13
N ALA A 32 -22.70 -15.18 -42.74
CA ALA A 32 -21.67 -15.78 -43.62
C ALA A 32 -20.59 -16.54 -42.81
N ALA A 33 -20.32 -17.78 -43.20
CA ALA A 33 -19.13 -18.56 -42.80
C ALA A 33 -17.89 -18.07 -43.60
N PRO A 34 -16.63 -18.46 -43.26
CA PRO A 34 -16.17 -19.80 -43.64
C PRO A 34 -15.03 -20.46 -42.80
N THR A 35 -15.05 -21.81 -42.82
CA THR A 35 -13.93 -22.79 -42.97
C THR A 35 -12.68 -22.81 -42.07
N ASP A 36 -12.55 -23.94 -41.36
CA ASP A 36 -11.28 -24.64 -41.06
C ASP A 36 -10.54 -25.10 -42.34
N PRO A 37 -9.22 -25.35 -42.23
CA PRO A 37 -8.71 -26.67 -42.57
C PRO A 37 -7.69 -27.27 -41.57
N GLN A 38 -7.73 -28.60 -41.49
CA GLN A 38 -6.96 -29.50 -40.64
C GLN A 38 -5.45 -29.61 -40.97
N GLY A 39 -4.61 -29.66 -39.92
CA GLY A 39 -3.49 -30.61 -39.63
C GLY A 39 -2.31 -30.79 -40.62
N PRO A 40 -1.30 -31.64 -40.31
CA PRO A 40 -1.04 -32.45 -39.10
C PRO A 40 0.41 -32.35 -38.56
N GLY A 41 0.74 -33.04 -37.45
CA GLY A 41 2.15 -33.28 -37.07
C GLY A 41 2.40 -33.73 -35.63
N ASP A 42 2.55 -35.05 -35.47
CA ASP A 42 2.82 -35.80 -34.23
C ASP A 42 4.12 -35.46 -33.49
N ALA A 43 4.16 -35.69 -32.16
CA ALA A 43 5.04 -36.69 -31.54
C ALA A 43 5.03 -36.63 -29.99
N GLU A 44 4.83 -37.81 -29.42
CA GLU A 44 4.87 -38.18 -28.00
C GLU A 44 6.23 -37.92 -27.32
N ARG A 45 6.23 -37.65 -26.00
CA ARG A 45 7.02 -38.46 -25.05
C ARG A 45 6.62 -38.23 -23.59
N SER A 46 6.21 -39.34 -22.99
CA SER A 46 6.03 -39.61 -21.56
C SER A 46 7.29 -39.41 -20.73
N ALA A 47 7.13 -38.92 -19.50
CA ALA A 47 7.92 -39.36 -18.35
C ALA A 47 7.11 -39.12 -17.06
N ARG A 48 6.48 -40.19 -16.57
CA ARG A 48 6.14 -40.38 -15.16
C ARG A 48 7.41 -40.87 -14.48
N GLU A 49 7.80 -40.26 -13.37
CA GLU A 49 8.62 -40.92 -12.36
C GLU A 49 8.13 -40.54 -10.96
N GLU A 50 8.28 -41.52 -10.08
CA GLU A 50 7.55 -41.76 -8.85
C GLU A 50 8.10 -40.96 -7.66
N ALA A 51 7.22 -40.73 -6.69
CA ALA A 51 7.60 -40.31 -5.34
C ALA A 51 8.30 -41.46 -4.58
N PRO A 52 9.04 -41.14 -3.51
CA PRO A 52 9.06 -41.99 -2.33
C PRO A 52 8.51 -41.23 -1.11
N THR A 53 7.54 -41.85 -0.45
CA THR A 53 7.11 -41.56 0.91
C THR A 53 7.94 -42.34 1.94
N ALA A 54 7.96 -41.78 3.16
CA ALA A 54 8.43 -42.29 4.47
C ALA A 54 9.80 -41.72 4.92
N GLY A 55 9.95 -41.14 6.12
CA GLY A 55 9.04 -40.98 7.24
C GLY A 55 9.72 -40.31 8.45
N SER A 56 8.95 -40.28 9.55
CA SER A 56 9.29 -39.97 10.95
C SER A 56 9.56 -38.51 11.37
N ASP A 57 8.56 -37.98 12.09
CA ASP A 57 8.66 -37.37 13.42
C ASP A 57 10.06 -36.97 13.90
N ARG A 58 10.22 -35.67 14.17
CA ARG A 58 10.79 -35.17 15.43
C ARG A 58 10.24 -33.78 15.72
N SER A 59 9.53 -33.69 16.84
CA SER A 59 9.25 -32.47 17.58
C SER A 59 10.57 -31.80 17.96
N ASP A 60 10.77 -30.55 17.56
CA ASP A 60 11.75 -29.68 18.20
C ASP A 60 11.13 -28.29 18.37
N THR A 61 10.56 -28.10 19.56
CA THR A 61 10.10 -26.83 20.12
C THR A 61 11.32 -25.96 20.43
N HIS A 62 11.75 -25.14 19.47
CA HIS A 62 12.73 -24.08 19.72
C HIS A 62 12.02 -22.75 19.97
N GLY A 63 11.65 -22.56 21.24
CA GLY A 63 11.25 -21.25 21.76
C GLY A 63 12.47 -20.33 21.83
N TRP A 64 12.49 -19.27 21.03
CA TRP A 64 13.52 -18.24 21.10
C TRP A 64 13.24 -17.33 22.30
N ARG A 65 13.97 -17.54 23.40
CA ARG A 65 14.11 -16.56 24.49
C ARG A 65 15.10 -15.49 24.03
N LEU A 66 14.63 -14.26 23.84
CA LEU A 66 15.48 -13.08 23.68
C LEU A 66 15.92 -12.58 25.07
N THR A 67 17.14 -12.94 25.46
CA THR A 67 17.88 -12.27 26.52
C THR A 67 18.48 -10.99 25.97
N ALA A 68 17.95 -9.84 26.39
CA ALA A 68 18.59 -8.55 26.16
C ALA A 68 19.80 -8.40 27.08
N ALA A 69 21.00 -8.36 26.50
CA ALA A 69 22.20 -7.93 27.21
C ALA A 69 22.16 -6.41 27.36
N LEU A 70 22.00 -5.92 28.60
CA LEU A 70 22.25 -4.53 28.97
C LEU A 70 23.76 -4.26 28.89
N VAL A 71 24.17 -3.30 28.07
CA VAL A 71 25.47 -2.66 28.22
C VAL A 71 25.33 -1.61 29.32
N GLU A 72 25.92 -1.88 30.48
CA GLU A 72 26.05 -0.93 31.58
C GLU A 72 26.92 0.25 31.16
N VAL A 73 26.31 1.42 31.00
CA VAL A 73 27.05 2.69 30.96
C VAL A 73 27.09 3.21 32.39
N GLY A 74 28.28 3.20 32.99
CA GLY A 74 28.50 3.65 34.36
C GLY A 74 28.11 5.13 34.58
N PRO A 75 27.73 5.51 35.81
CA PRO A 75 27.23 6.85 36.09
C PRO A 75 28.35 7.91 36.01
N PRO A 76 28.06 9.14 35.54
CA PRO A 76 29.00 10.25 35.62
C PRO A 76 29.21 10.70 37.08
N PRO A 77 30.34 11.36 37.41
CA PRO A 77 30.78 11.56 38.78
C PRO A 77 29.86 12.52 39.56
N ALA A 78 29.71 12.23 40.85
CA ALA A 78 28.89 12.99 41.79
C ALA A 78 29.44 14.41 42.02
N ALA A 79 28.61 15.42 41.74
CA ALA A 79 28.80 16.78 42.25
C ALA A 79 28.02 16.95 43.57
N GLN A 80 28.72 17.48 44.58
CA GLN A 80 28.27 17.65 45.97
C GLN A 80 27.20 18.75 46.16
N PRO A 81 26.49 18.78 47.31
CA PRO A 81 25.23 19.51 47.46
C PRO A 81 25.45 20.97 47.89
N VAL A 82 24.68 21.89 47.28
CA VAL A 82 24.50 23.25 47.80
C VAL A 82 23.01 23.49 48.03
N ARG A 83 22.66 23.90 49.26
CA ARG A 83 21.30 24.15 49.74
C ARG A 83 20.77 25.53 49.33
N SER A 84 19.44 25.59 49.11
CA SER A 84 18.46 26.69 49.32
C SER A 84 18.61 28.00 48.51
N ALA A 85 17.58 28.70 47.99
CA ALA A 85 16.12 28.52 47.84
C ALA A 85 15.61 29.63 46.84
N PRO A 86 14.31 29.98 46.72
CA PRO A 86 13.52 29.98 45.48
C PRO A 86 13.32 31.37 44.82
N SER A 87 13.22 31.44 43.48
CA SER A 87 12.37 32.40 42.76
C SER A 87 12.65 32.39 41.25
N GLY A 88 11.60 32.41 40.44
CA GLY A 88 11.66 32.93 39.07
C GLY A 88 11.37 31.87 38.01
N GLU A 89 10.09 31.82 37.61
CA GLU A 89 9.59 31.42 36.29
C GLU A 89 10.43 30.38 35.52
N GLU A 90 10.03 29.11 35.60
CA GLU A 90 10.43 28.15 34.56
C GLU A 90 9.96 28.70 33.20
N PRO A 91 10.85 28.79 32.18
CA PRO A 91 10.43 29.14 30.85
C PRO A 91 9.41 28.09 30.42
N SER A 92 8.20 28.56 30.11
CA SER A 92 7.08 27.71 29.72
C SER A 92 7.55 26.67 28.71
N ARG A 93 7.59 25.39 29.11
CA ARG A 93 7.90 24.28 28.21
C ARG A 93 7.09 24.46 26.93
N THR A 94 7.78 24.41 25.80
CA THR A 94 7.11 24.54 24.50
C THR A 94 6.14 23.37 24.32
N TRP A 95 5.04 23.58 23.61
CA TRP A 95 4.04 22.53 23.43
C TRP A 95 4.62 21.25 22.78
N ARG A 96 5.71 21.40 21.99
CA ARG A 96 6.46 20.30 21.36
C ARG A 96 7.18 19.43 22.39
N GLU A 97 7.73 20.03 23.44
CA GLU A 97 8.41 19.30 24.51
C GLU A 97 7.41 18.53 25.38
N ARG A 98 6.22 19.11 25.62
CA ARG A 98 5.12 18.43 26.31
C ARG A 98 4.57 17.24 25.51
N LEU A 99 4.49 17.38 24.18
CA LEU A 99 4.06 16.30 23.29
C LEU A 99 5.08 15.16 23.27
N ALA A 100 6.38 15.48 23.13
CA ALA A 100 7.45 14.48 23.15
C ALA A 100 7.54 13.72 24.49
N GLU A 101 7.26 14.39 25.61
CA GLU A 101 7.23 13.78 26.94
C GLU A 101 5.99 12.88 27.14
N LYS A 102 4.81 13.29 26.65
CA LYS A 102 3.59 12.45 26.67
C LYS A 102 3.73 11.19 25.82
N VAL A 103 4.37 11.32 24.66
CA VAL A 103 4.72 10.18 23.78
C VAL A 103 5.72 9.26 24.47
N ARG A 104 6.80 9.79 25.07
CA ARG A 104 7.76 8.97 25.85
C ARG A 104 7.16 8.31 27.09
N ALA A 105 6.09 8.88 27.66
CA ALA A 105 5.45 8.38 28.87
C ALA A 105 4.31 7.38 28.60
N GLY A 106 4.06 6.98 27.35
CA GLY A 106 2.99 6.03 27.00
C GLY A 106 1.58 6.54 27.32
N ARG A 107 1.38 7.86 27.42
CA ARG A 107 0.08 8.49 27.74
C ARG A 107 -0.50 9.11 26.47
N VAL A 108 -0.88 8.26 25.51
CA VAL A 108 -1.47 8.71 24.24
C VAL A 108 -2.97 8.90 24.41
N ASN A 109 -3.36 9.98 25.09
CA ASN A 109 -4.66 10.61 24.87
C ASN A 109 -4.37 12.07 24.58
N LEU A 110 -4.17 12.38 23.29
CA LEU A 110 -4.14 13.76 22.84
C LEU A 110 -5.52 14.36 23.11
N SER A 111 -5.56 15.52 23.76
CA SER A 111 -6.79 16.31 23.73
C SER A 111 -7.13 16.66 22.28
N ARG A 112 -8.41 16.84 21.97
CA ARG A 112 -8.88 17.25 20.62
C ARG A 112 -8.08 18.44 20.06
N LYS A 113 -7.75 19.42 20.91
CA LYS A 113 -6.95 20.59 20.55
C LYS A 113 -5.49 20.25 20.20
N GLU A 114 -4.90 19.25 20.86
CA GLU A 114 -3.54 18.77 20.55
C GLU A 114 -3.54 17.97 19.23
N ALA A 115 -4.56 17.15 19.00
CA ALA A 115 -4.73 16.44 17.72
C ALA A 115 -4.92 17.42 16.54
N GLU A 116 -5.76 18.45 16.70
CA GLU A 116 -5.95 19.52 15.71
C GLU A 116 -4.64 20.30 15.43
N ALA A 117 -3.83 20.58 16.45
CA ALA A 117 -2.54 21.24 16.29
C ALA A 117 -1.49 20.37 15.56
N VAL A 118 -1.46 19.06 15.84
CA VAL A 118 -0.61 18.10 15.12
C VAL A 118 -1.04 18.01 13.67
N ARG A 119 -2.36 17.93 13.39
CA ARG A 119 -2.91 17.93 12.04
C ARG A 119 -2.48 19.16 11.25
N GLY A 120 -2.63 20.37 11.82
CA GLY A 120 -2.20 21.60 11.17
C GLY A 120 -0.68 21.68 10.89
N LEU A 121 0.15 21.07 11.75
CA LEU A 121 1.58 20.95 11.51
C LEU A 121 1.89 20.00 10.34
N LEU A 122 1.25 18.82 10.30
CA LEU A 122 1.41 17.84 9.22
C LEU A 122 1.00 18.44 7.87
N GLU A 123 -0.15 19.12 7.80
CA GLU A 123 -0.59 19.85 6.61
C GLU A 123 0.42 20.93 6.15
N THR A 124 1.12 21.57 7.09
CA THR A 124 2.16 22.55 6.78
C THR A 124 3.41 21.89 6.21
N VAL A 125 3.84 20.75 6.76
CA VAL A 125 4.96 19.97 6.23
C VAL A 125 4.64 19.45 4.83
N GLU A 126 3.42 18.97 4.62
CA GLU A 126 2.95 18.46 3.33
C GLU A 126 2.94 19.54 2.26
N ARG A 127 2.38 20.71 2.55
CA ARG A 127 2.40 21.85 1.62
C ARG A 127 3.82 22.28 1.24
N ARG A 128 4.79 22.16 2.16
CA ARG A 128 6.19 22.51 1.91
C ARG A 128 6.95 21.46 1.09
N ARG A 129 6.41 20.24 0.96
CA ARG A 129 7.04 19.13 0.22
C ARG A 129 6.22 18.76 -1.01
N GLN A 130 5.83 19.78 -1.77
CA GLN A 130 5.21 19.62 -3.08
C GLN A 130 6.21 19.87 -4.20
N VAL A 131 6.17 19.04 -5.24
CA VAL A 131 6.86 19.22 -6.52
C VAL A 131 5.80 19.19 -7.61
N GLY A 132 5.26 20.37 -7.95
CA GLY A 132 4.15 20.49 -8.90
C GLY A 132 2.94 19.66 -8.46
N SER A 133 2.59 18.66 -9.26
CA SER A 133 1.51 17.69 -9.03
C SER A 133 1.76 16.67 -7.91
N LEU A 134 3.00 16.57 -7.41
CA LEU A 134 3.43 15.52 -6.49
C LEU A 134 3.56 16.04 -5.05
N ASN A 135 2.92 15.38 -4.10
CA ASN A 135 3.23 15.50 -2.68
C ASN A 135 4.23 14.41 -2.31
N VAL A 136 5.47 14.83 -2.04
CA VAL A 136 6.63 13.97 -1.74
C VAL A 136 7.00 14.02 -0.25
N SER A 137 6.05 14.42 0.61
CA SER A 137 6.29 14.52 2.06
C SER A 137 6.72 13.20 2.71
N ARG A 138 6.29 12.06 2.14
CA ARG A 138 6.61 10.71 2.59
C ARG A 138 7.60 9.98 1.69
N LEU A 139 8.30 10.71 0.84
CA LEU A 139 9.39 10.19 0.02
C LEU A 139 10.73 10.68 0.56
N GLN A 140 11.58 9.74 0.97
CA GLN A 140 12.99 10.02 1.28
C GLN A 140 13.82 9.72 0.04
N LEU A 141 13.77 10.62 -0.94
CA LEU A 141 14.36 10.40 -2.25
C LEU A 141 15.87 10.13 -2.17
N ASP A 142 16.57 10.76 -1.23
CA ASP A 142 17.98 10.51 -0.94
C ASP A 142 18.25 9.05 -0.53
N LYS A 143 17.33 8.43 0.21
CA LYS A 143 17.44 7.01 0.62
C LYS A 143 17.13 6.06 -0.52
N VAL A 144 16.21 6.43 -1.41
CA VAL A 144 15.92 5.65 -2.61
C VAL A 144 17.10 5.70 -3.59
N THR A 145 17.67 6.88 -3.84
CA THR A 145 18.82 7.01 -4.75
C THR A 145 20.11 6.44 -4.17
N GLU A 146 20.30 6.54 -2.85
CA GLU A 146 21.39 5.85 -2.15
C GLU A 146 21.28 4.32 -2.34
N ALA A 147 20.08 3.75 -2.13
CA ALA A 147 19.83 2.33 -2.36
C ALA A 147 20.07 1.94 -3.83
N ALA A 148 19.60 2.75 -4.78
CA ALA A 148 19.86 2.53 -6.22
C ALA A 148 21.36 2.40 -6.51
N ARG A 149 22.14 3.36 -5.98
CA ARG A 149 23.59 3.45 -6.17
C ARG A 149 24.35 2.30 -5.51
N LEU A 150 23.88 1.84 -4.34
CA LEU A 150 24.49 0.72 -3.62
C LEU A 150 24.13 -0.64 -4.21
N GLY A 151 23.25 -0.66 -5.23
CA GLY A 151 22.73 -1.90 -5.76
C GLY A 151 21.89 -2.62 -4.70
N ASP A 152 21.06 -1.90 -3.94
CA ASP A 152 19.95 -2.49 -3.19
C ASP A 152 18.72 -2.66 -4.11
N VAL A 153 17.66 -3.30 -3.60
CA VAL A 153 16.43 -3.51 -4.37
C VAL A 153 15.49 -2.33 -4.19
N ILE A 154 15.04 -1.74 -5.30
CA ILE A 154 13.97 -0.75 -5.32
C ILE A 154 12.71 -1.44 -5.80
N MET A 155 11.76 -1.61 -4.89
CA MET A 155 10.42 -2.11 -5.19
C MET A 155 9.53 -0.93 -5.58
N VAL A 156 9.03 -0.89 -6.81
CA VAL A 156 8.13 0.17 -7.29
C VAL A 156 6.75 -0.39 -7.53
N GLU A 157 5.74 0.24 -6.94
CA GLU A 157 4.34 -0.17 -7.10
C GLU A 157 3.79 0.27 -8.46
N ALA A 158 3.17 -0.68 -9.18
CA ALA A 158 2.35 -0.42 -10.35
C ALA A 158 0.94 0.06 -9.94
N PRO A 159 0.18 0.72 -10.82
CA PRO A 159 -1.19 1.10 -10.52
C PRO A 159 -2.05 -0.10 -10.12
N GLY A 160 -2.83 0.06 -9.05
CA GLY A 160 -3.79 -0.95 -8.61
C GLY A 160 -5.05 -0.91 -9.46
N LEU A 161 -5.03 -1.63 -10.58
CA LEU A 161 -6.15 -1.69 -11.53
C LEU A 161 -7.30 -2.54 -10.97
N TYR A 162 -8.53 -2.09 -11.18
CA TYR A 162 -9.75 -2.76 -10.70
C TYR A 162 -10.45 -3.47 -11.84
N PHE A 163 -10.70 -4.76 -11.67
CA PHE A 163 -11.40 -5.60 -12.66
C PHE A 163 -12.71 -4.97 -13.16
N LEU A 164 -13.50 -4.42 -12.23
CA LEU A 164 -14.80 -3.83 -12.54
C LEU A 164 -14.72 -2.56 -13.37
N ASP A 165 -13.66 -1.76 -13.21
CA ASP A 165 -13.49 -0.51 -13.95
C ASP A 165 -13.21 -0.75 -15.44
N TYR A 166 -12.67 -1.92 -15.78
CA TYR A 166 -12.20 -2.27 -17.12
C TYR A 166 -13.01 -3.39 -17.77
N GLY A 167 -14.08 -3.87 -17.13
CA GLY A 167 -14.95 -4.89 -17.73
C GLY A 167 -14.21 -6.17 -18.13
N GLY A 168 -13.19 -6.57 -17.37
CA GLY A 168 -12.47 -7.82 -17.61
C GLY A 168 -11.31 -7.75 -18.61
N ARG A 169 -10.99 -6.61 -19.21
CA ARG A 169 -9.75 -6.46 -19.98
C ARG A 169 -9.23 -5.03 -19.87
N VAL A 170 -7.94 -4.88 -19.61
CA VAL A 170 -7.31 -3.55 -19.58
C VAL A 170 -6.50 -3.32 -20.85
N ALA A 171 -6.65 -2.14 -21.43
CA ALA A 171 -5.77 -1.61 -22.46
C ALA A 171 -5.16 -0.28 -22.01
N TYR A 172 -3.93 0.03 -22.45
CA TYR A 172 -3.20 1.19 -21.96
C TYR A 172 -3.87 2.52 -22.33
N GLU A 173 -4.45 2.59 -23.51
CA GLU A 173 -5.23 3.72 -24.04
C GLU A 173 -6.55 3.92 -23.28
N GLU A 174 -7.09 2.87 -22.67
CA GLU A 174 -8.37 2.88 -21.94
C GLU A 174 -8.20 3.14 -20.44
N LEU A 175 -6.97 3.31 -19.94
CA LEU A 175 -6.72 3.63 -18.54
C LEU A 175 -7.51 4.86 -18.09
N LEU A 176 -8.23 4.70 -16.97
CA LEU A 176 -8.88 5.81 -16.28
C LEU A 176 -7.84 6.89 -15.94
N ALA A 177 -8.27 8.15 -15.90
CA ALA A 177 -7.35 9.28 -15.73
C ALA A 177 -6.47 9.16 -14.47
N GLU A 178 -7.05 8.64 -13.38
CA GLU A 178 -6.37 8.34 -12.12
C GLU A 178 -5.30 7.25 -12.24
N ASP A 179 -5.63 6.12 -12.86
CA ASP A 179 -4.68 5.02 -13.10
C ASP A 179 -3.56 5.47 -14.04
N ARG A 180 -3.92 6.27 -15.06
CA ARG A 180 -2.95 6.87 -15.98
C ARG A 180 -1.98 7.78 -15.24
N ARG A 181 -2.44 8.60 -14.29
CA ARG A 181 -1.54 9.46 -13.48
C ARG A 181 -0.58 8.62 -12.64
N VAL A 182 -1.05 7.59 -11.96
CA VAL A 182 -0.18 6.68 -11.18
C VAL A 182 0.81 5.97 -12.11
N MET A 183 0.35 5.53 -13.28
CA MET A 183 1.19 4.89 -14.31
C MET A 183 2.27 5.83 -14.83
N GLU A 184 1.93 7.08 -15.11
CA GLU A 184 2.86 8.12 -15.54
C GLU A 184 3.96 8.35 -14.50
N PHE A 185 3.60 8.45 -13.21
CA PHE A 185 4.59 8.56 -12.14
C PHE A 185 5.49 7.32 -12.12
N ALA A 186 4.92 6.12 -12.01
CA ALA A 186 5.68 4.89 -11.84
C ALA A 186 6.63 4.67 -13.03
N SER A 187 6.14 4.89 -14.26
CA SER A 187 6.92 4.79 -15.50
C SER A 187 8.06 5.80 -15.53
N ALA A 188 7.78 7.08 -15.29
CA ALA A 188 8.80 8.13 -15.28
C ALA A 188 9.84 7.91 -14.18
N PHE A 189 9.41 7.43 -13.01
CA PHE A 189 10.28 7.15 -11.87
C PHE A 189 11.22 5.98 -12.17
N VAL A 190 10.68 4.86 -12.65
CA VAL A 190 11.47 3.68 -13.04
C VAL A 190 12.43 4.00 -14.17
N LYS A 191 11.98 4.67 -15.24
CA LYS A 191 12.84 5.07 -16.36
C LYS A 191 13.99 5.96 -15.90
N GLY A 192 13.68 7.00 -15.12
CA GLY A 192 14.71 7.90 -14.61
C GLY A 192 15.70 7.23 -13.65
N LEU A 193 15.25 6.25 -12.85
CA LEU A 193 16.15 5.44 -12.03
C LEU A 193 17.04 4.53 -12.88
N ARG A 194 16.51 3.85 -13.91
CA ARG A 194 17.30 2.99 -14.81
C ARG A 194 18.33 3.78 -15.61
N GLU A 195 17.98 4.99 -16.05
CA GLU A 195 18.88 5.88 -16.77
C GLU A 195 20.04 6.37 -15.89
N GLU A 196 19.75 6.74 -14.65
CA GLU A 196 20.76 7.30 -13.73
C GLU A 196 21.58 6.20 -13.02
N TYR A 197 20.95 5.08 -12.71
CA TYR A 197 21.53 3.96 -11.98
C TYR A 197 21.30 2.64 -12.74
N PRO A 198 22.07 2.39 -13.83
CA PRO A 198 21.87 1.20 -14.66
C PRO A 198 22.00 -0.14 -13.92
N GLU A 199 22.77 -0.15 -12.83
CA GLU A 199 22.99 -1.33 -11.98
C GLU A 199 21.93 -1.50 -10.87
N ALA A 200 20.98 -0.56 -10.74
CA ALA A 200 19.93 -0.64 -9.73
C ALA A 200 19.02 -1.83 -10.04
N THR A 201 18.74 -2.67 -9.04
CA THR A 201 17.72 -3.70 -9.18
C THR A 201 16.37 -3.10 -8.88
N ILE A 202 15.53 -3.00 -9.90
CA ILE A 202 14.18 -2.49 -9.78
C ILE A 202 13.21 -3.64 -9.96
N VAL A 203 12.38 -3.89 -8.96
CA VAL A 203 11.30 -4.89 -9.00
C VAL A 203 9.99 -4.13 -9.03
N VAL A 204 9.20 -4.35 -10.09
CA VAL A 204 7.85 -3.77 -10.19
C VAL A 204 6.87 -4.72 -9.51
N VAL A 205 6.01 -4.20 -8.65
CA VAL A 205 5.01 -4.99 -7.92
C VAL A 205 3.62 -4.40 -8.14
N GLY A 206 2.68 -5.22 -8.59
CA GLY A 206 1.28 -4.84 -8.72
C GLY A 206 0.39 -5.56 -7.71
N LEU A 207 -0.66 -4.87 -7.26
CA LEU A 207 -1.82 -5.47 -6.59
C LEU A 207 -3.05 -5.09 -7.39
N TYR A 208 -3.72 -6.06 -8.01
CA TYR A 208 -4.89 -5.81 -8.83
C TYR A 208 -6.14 -6.34 -8.14
N ASP A 209 -7.18 -5.53 -8.20
CA ASP A 209 -8.43 -5.81 -7.51
C ASP A 209 -9.37 -6.62 -8.42
N ASP A 210 -9.38 -7.92 -8.20
CA ASP A 210 -10.37 -8.87 -8.76
C ASP A 210 -11.24 -9.50 -7.67
N TYR A 211 -11.25 -8.90 -6.48
CA TYR A 211 -11.91 -9.44 -5.29
C TYR A 211 -12.88 -8.46 -4.67
N ASN A 212 -12.48 -7.19 -4.49
CA ASN A 212 -13.26 -6.11 -3.93
C ASN A 212 -14.14 -5.41 -4.97
N PHE A 213 -15.01 -4.54 -4.48
CA PHE A 213 -15.85 -3.72 -5.33
C PHE A 213 -15.06 -2.52 -5.86
N LYS A 214 -15.59 -1.94 -6.94
CA LYS A 214 -15.14 -0.74 -7.66
C LYS A 214 -14.46 0.31 -6.77
N LYS A 215 -13.60 1.13 -7.38
CA LYS A 215 -12.99 2.26 -6.69
C LYS A 215 -14.02 3.20 -6.06
N PRO A 216 -13.65 3.94 -5.00
CA PRO A 216 -14.56 4.86 -4.29
C PRO A 216 -15.32 5.87 -5.17
N ASN A 217 -14.78 6.18 -6.36
CA ASN A 217 -15.32 7.19 -7.29
C ASN A 217 -15.90 6.61 -8.60
N SER A 218 -15.86 5.29 -8.80
CA SER A 218 -16.37 4.68 -10.04
C SER A 218 -17.90 4.60 -10.08
N PRO A 219 -18.54 4.68 -11.26
CA PRO A 219 -19.99 4.47 -11.40
C PRO A 219 -20.41 3.08 -10.90
N GLU A 220 -21.62 2.94 -10.35
CA GLU A 220 -22.16 1.63 -9.97
C GLU A 220 -22.36 0.75 -11.21
N LEU A 221 -21.53 -0.29 -11.34
CA LEU A 221 -21.78 -1.38 -12.26
C LEU A 221 -22.42 -2.51 -11.48
N ALA A 222 -23.67 -2.85 -11.81
CA ALA A 222 -24.36 -4.02 -11.29
C ALA A 222 -23.76 -5.28 -11.94
N VAL A 223 -22.57 -5.69 -11.49
CA VAL A 223 -21.97 -6.96 -11.91
C VAL A 223 -22.23 -7.99 -10.80
N PRO A 224 -22.94 -9.09 -11.11
CA PRO A 224 -23.16 -10.14 -10.13
C PRO A 224 -21.82 -10.75 -9.68
N TRP A 225 -21.70 -10.96 -8.37
CA TRP A 225 -20.59 -11.67 -7.74
C TRP A 225 -21.03 -13.11 -7.42
N PRO A 226 -20.19 -14.14 -7.62
CA PRO A 226 -18.81 -14.09 -8.11
C PRO A 226 -18.71 -13.66 -9.59
N PHE A 227 -17.58 -13.05 -9.95
CA PHE A 227 -17.33 -12.61 -11.33
C PHE A 227 -17.16 -13.81 -12.27
N ASP A 228 -17.44 -13.58 -13.56
CA ASP A 228 -17.20 -14.56 -14.63
C ASP A 228 -15.70 -14.96 -14.65
N PRO A 229 -15.36 -16.25 -14.45
CA PRO A 229 -13.98 -16.72 -14.41
C PRO A 229 -13.19 -16.44 -15.70
N ASP A 230 -13.85 -16.46 -16.86
CA ASP A 230 -13.19 -16.21 -18.14
C ASP A 230 -12.80 -14.73 -18.27
N ARG A 231 -13.66 -13.81 -17.80
CA ARG A 231 -13.36 -12.38 -17.75
C ARG A 231 -12.28 -12.06 -16.72
N VAL A 232 -12.31 -12.70 -15.55
CA VAL A 232 -11.24 -12.55 -14.57
C VAL A 232 -9.91 -13.00 -15.16
N ARG A 233 -9.87 -14.15 -15.85
CA ARG A 233 -8.67 -14.63 -16.55
C ARG A 233 -8.17 -13.61 -17.59
N GLU A 234 -9.06 -13.10 -18.44
CA GLU A 234 -8.71 -12.09 -19.45
C GLU A 234 -8.10 -10.82 -18.81
N PHE A 235 -8.66 -10.38 -17.69
CA PHE A 235 -8.15 -9.23 -16.93
C PHE A 235 -6.72 -9.50 -16.45
N ARG A 236 -6.52 -10.63 -15.75
CA ARG A 236 -5.21 -11.03 -15.22
C ARG A 236 -4.16 -11.18 -16.32
N GLU A 237 -4.55 -11.66 -17.50
CA GLU A 237 -3.67 -11.84 -18.66
C GLU A 237 -3.34 -10.52 -19.38
N SER A 238 -4.24 -9.53 -19.35
CA SER A 238 -4.07 -8.24 -20.02
C SER A 238 -3.11 -7.27 -19.31
N VAL A 239 -3.11 -7.28 -17.98
CA VAL A 239 -2.36 -6.34 -17.13
C VAL A 239 -0.86 -6.23 -17.47
N PRO A 240 -0.10 -7.32 -17.67
CA PRO A 240 1.32 -7.23 -18.00
C PRO A 240 1.60 -6.49 -19.29
N GLY A 241 0.73 -6.65 -20.30
CA GLY A 241 0.85 -5.94 -21.58
C GLY A 241 0.75 -4.42 -21.39
N VAL A 242 -0.15 -3.98 -20.52
CA VAL A 242 -0.31 -2.56 -20.16
C VAL A 242 0.95 -2.01 -19.47
N LEU A 243 1.57 -2.80 -18.58
CA LEU A 243 2.81 -2.40 -17.91
C LEU A 243 4.03 -2.38 -18.85
N GLU A 244 4.08 -3.29 -19.82
CA GLU A 244 5.10 -3.31 -20.87
C GLU A 244 4.97 -2.10 -21.79
N GLU A 245 3.75 -1.77 -22.23
CA GLU A 245 3.46 -0.61 -23.07
C GLU A 245 3.80 0.71 -22.36
N ALA A 246 3.54 0.80 -21.05
CA ALA A 246 3.97 1.92 -20.22
C ALA A 246 5.50 2.00 -20.08
N GLY A 247 6.25 0.95 -20.42
CA GLY A 247 7.69 0.82 -20.20
C GLY A 247 8.07 0.68 -18.72
N LEU A 248 7.13 0.25 -17.88
CA LEU A 248 7.36 0.02 -16.46
C LEU A 248 8.16 -1.28 -16.28
N ILE A 249 7.72 -2.33 -16.94
CA ILE A 249 8.44 -3.61 -17.04
C ILE A 249 9.07 -3.76 -18.43
N LEU A 250 10.26 -4.35 -18.47
CA LEU A 250 10.97 -4.63 -19.71
C LEU A 250 10.55 -6.00 -20.25
N PRO A 251 10.64 -6.24 -21.57
CA PRO A 251 10.41 -7.58 -22.12
C PRO A 251 11.21 -8.66 -21.36
N GLY A 252 10.51 -9.71 -20.94
CA GLY A 252 11.09 -10.81 -20.16
C GLY A 252 11.32 -10.53 -18.66
N ALA A 253 10.85 -9.40 -18.11
CA ALA A 253 10.97 -9.06 -16.68
C ALA A 253 10.44 -10.17 -15.75
N ARG A 254 9.35 -10.85 -16.14
CA ARG A 254 8.82 -12.02 -15.41
C ARG A 254 9.84 -13.14 -15.26
N ARG A 255 10.60 -13.46 -16.32
CA ARG A 255 11.65 -14.50 -16.27
C ARG A 255 12.82 -14.07 -15.39
N ARG A 256 13.12 -12.77 -15.33
CA ARG A 256 14.16 -12.18 -14.49
C ARG A 256 13.71 -11.90 -13.05
N ARG A 257 12.44 -12.19 -12.70
CA ARG A 257 11.82 -11.86 -11.40
C ARG A 257 11.88 -10.36 -11.06
N GLU A 258 11.90 -9.51 -12.08
CA GLU A 258 11.83 -8.04 -11.97
C GLU A 258 10.37 -7.53 -11.93
N HIS A 259 9.41 -8.46 -11.90
CA HIS A 259 7.99 -8.17 -11.92
C HIS A 259 7.23 -9.21 -11.09
N ILE A 260 6.37 -8.76 -10.18
CA ILE A 260 5.52 -9.60 -9.32
C ILE A 260 4.09 -9.06 -9.36
N ASP A 261 3.16 -9.91 -9.80
CA ASP A 261 1.74 -9.60 -9.84
C ASP A 261 1.03 -10.29 -8.68
N PHE A 262 0.24 -9.52 -7.92
CA PHE A 262 -0.72 -10.05 -6.96
C PHE A 262 -2.13 -9.70 -7.39
N PHE A 263 -3.04 -10.63 -7.14
CA PHE A 263 -4.48 -10.42 -7.28
C PHE A 263 -5.10 -10.54 -5.90
N GLU A 264 -5.98 -9.61 -5.54
CA GLU A 264 -6.57 -9.56 -4.20
C GLU A 264 -7.26 -10.88 -3.82
N ALA A 265 -7.91 -11.55 -4.79
CA ALA A 265 -8.59 -12.82 -4.54
C ALA A 265 -7.62 -13.92 -4.06
N ASP A 266 -6.38 -13.88 -4.53
CA ASP A 266 -5.34 -14.85 -4.16
C ASP A 266 -4.74 -14.54 -2.77
N LEU A 267 -4.90 -13.31 -2.29
CA LEU A 267 -4.37 -12.82 -1.01
C LEU A 267 -5.36 -12.98 0.16
N VAL A 268 -6.63 -13.28 -0.09
CA VAL A 268 -7.67 -13.41 0.96
C VAL A 268 -7.23 -14.34 2.09
N ARG A 269 -6.70 -15.52 1.75
CA ARG A 269 -6.23 -16.48 2.76
C ARG A 269 -5.04 -15.94 3.55
N VAL A 270 -4.13 -15.22 2.89
CA VAL A 270 -2.97 -14.59 3.56
C VAL A 270 -3.46 -13.50 4.51
N ALA A 271 -4.41 -12.67 4.07
CA ALA A 271 -5.02 -11.63 4.89
C ALA A 271 -5.70 -12.22 6.14
N HIS A 272 -6.45 -13.32 6.00
CA HIS A 272 -7.03 -14.00 7.17
C HIS A 272 -5.97 -14.49 8.16
N ASN A 273 -4.91 -15.14 7.66
CA ASN A 273 -3.81 -15.59 8.53
C ASN A 273 -3.14 -14.41 9.25
N LEU A 274 -2.98 -13.25 8.58
CA LEU A 274 -2.45 -12.04 9.21
C LEU A 274 -3.38 -11.49 10.29
N VAL A 275 -4.71 -11.56 10.10
CA VAL A 275 -5.67 -11.17 11.13
C VAL A 275 -5.60 -12.13 12.33
N ASP A 276 -5.44 -13.42 12.11
CA ASP A 276 -5.26 -14.41 13.17
C ASP A 276 -3.97 -14.14 13.97
N ASP A 277 -2.89 -13.79 13.27
CA ASP A 277 -1.61 -13.42 13.90
C ASP A 277 -1.75 -12.13 14.71
N LEU A 278 -2.35 -11.07 14.14
CA LEU A 278 -2.63 -9.82 14.87
C LEU A 278 -3.53 -10.05 16.08
N THR A 279 -4.50 -10.95 15.98
CA THR A 279 -5.41 -11.31 17.09
C THR A 279 -4.66 -12.03 18.20
N ARG A 280 -3.77 -12.97 17.85
CA ARG A 280 -2.94 -13.69 18.81
C ARG A 280 -2.01 -12.75 19.59
N GLU A 281 -1.49 -11.74 18.91
CA GLU A 281 -0.62 -10.70 19.50
C GLU A 281 -1.42 -9.59 20.22
N GLY A 282 -2.75 -9.64 20.23
CA GLY A 282 -3.61 -8.71 20.96
C GLY A 282 -3.83 -7.35 20.28
N TYR A 283 -3.59 -7.25 18.97
CA TYR A 283 -3.79 -6.05 18.16
C TYR A 283 -5.18 -5.94 17.51
N THR A 284 -6.13 -6.81 17.88
CA THR A 284 -7.48 -6.79 17.32
C THR A 284 -8.55 -6.74 18.39
N ILE A 285 -9.72 -6.24 17.99
CA ILE A 285 -10.96 -6.32 18.74
C ILE A 285 -12.08 -6.80 17.82
N GLU A 286 -12.80 -7.83 18.27
CA GLU A 286 -13.99 -8.31 17.56
C GLU A 286 -15.25 -7.71 18.17
N SER A 287 -16.14 -7.21 17.31
CA SER A 287 -17.44 -6.66 17.73
C SER A 287 -18.47 -6.90 16.65
N ASN A 288 -19.54 -7.65 16.99
CA ASN A 288 -20.65 -7.96 16.07
C ASN A 288 -20.19 -8.63 14.76
N GLY A 289 -19.26 -9.58 14.85
CA GLY A 289 -18.69 -10.32 13.71
C GLY A 289 -17.73 -9.52 12.82
N ARG A 290 -17.48 -8.24 13.13
CA ARG A 290 -16.47 -7.40 12.47
C ARG A 290 -15.19 -7.43 13.30
N VAL A 291 -14.04 -7.54 12.64
CA VAL A 291 -12.72 -7.49 13.28
C VAL A 291 -12.04 -6.18 12.94
N ASP A 292 -11.74 -5.39 13.98
CA ASP A 292 -10.98 -4.15 13.85
C ASP A 292 -9.57 -4.34 14.38
N TYR A 293 -8.60 -3.69 13.74
CA TYR A 293 -7.31 -3.42 14.34
C TYR A 293 -7.48 -2.45 15.50
N MET A 294 -6.70 -2.63 16.57
CA MET A 294 -6.63 -1.72 17.69
C MET A 294 -5.22 -1.68 18.27
N ASN A 295 -4.60 -0.51 18.30
CA ASN A 295 -3.33 -0.30 18.97
C ASN A 295 -3.37 1.01 19.77
N SER A 296 -3.08 0.93 21.08
CA SER A 296 -3.04 2.10 21.97
C SER A 296 -1.73 2.88 21.91
N GLU A 297 -0.72 2.33 21.24
CA GLU A 297 0.62 2.90 21.08
C GLU A 297 0.90 3.32 19.62
N VAL A 298 -0.13 3.74 18.88
CA VAL A 298 0.01 4.18 17.48
C VAL A 298 0.84 5.47 17.34
N GLU A 299 1.57 5.58 16.22
CA GLU A 299 2.28 6.82 15.87
C GLU A 299 1.27 7.91 15.47
N ASN A 300 0.20 7.53 14.77
CA ASN A 300 -0.92 8.41 14.43
C ASN A 300 -2.19 8.07 15.24
N PRO A 301 -2.58 8.91 16.22
CA PRO A 301 -3.78 8.71 17.01
C PRO A 301 -5.09 8.65 16.21
N GLU A 302 -5.12 9.14 14.96
CA GLU A 302 -6.29 9.02 14.08
C GLU A 302 -6.53 7.58 13.61
N HIS A 303 -5.49 6.73 13.64
CA HIS A 303 -5.53 5.35 13.17
C HIS A 303 -5.39 4.33 14.30
N PHE A 304 -5.76 4.74 15.52
CA PHE A 304 -5.79 3.85 16.70
C PHE A 304 -6.71 2.63 16.50
N ARG A 305 -7.70 2.75 15.62
CA ARG A 305 -8.66 1.69 15.27
C ARG A 305 -9.17 1.84 13.85
N PHE A 306 -9.15 0.74 13.09
CA PHE A 306 -9.72 0.67 11.75
C PHE A 306 -10.10 -0.77 11.40
N PRO A 307 -11.03 -0.99 10.45
CA PRO A 307 -11.48 -2.34 10.11
C PRO A 307 -10.41 -3.17 9.40
N LEU A 308 -10.34 -4.46 9.74
CA LEU A 308 -9.56 -5.48 9.03
C LEU A 308 -10.46 -6.47 8.30
N LEU A 309 -11.51 -6.99 8.97
CA LEU A 309 -12.52 -7.87 8.38
C LEU A 309 -13.92 -7.31 8.62
N ASP A 310 -14.81 -7.41 7.63
CA ASP A 310 -16.22 -7.03 7.78
C ASP A 310 -17.03 -8.09 8.53
N ARG A 311 -18.34 -7.86 8.69
CA ARG A 311 -19.25 -8.78 9.41
C ARG A 311 -19.42 -10.15 8.76
N SER A 312 -19.11 -10.26 7.46
CA SER A 312 -19.13 -11.52 6.72
C SER A 312 -17.77 -12.24 6.75
N GLY A 313 -16.77 -11.62 7.40
CA GLY A 313 -15.39 -12.08 7.40
C GLY A 313 -14.59 -11.63 6.18
N ARG A 314 -15.13 -10.77 5.31
CA ARG A 314 -14.40 -10.31 4.12
C ARG A 314 -13.28 -9.32 4.52
N PRO A 315 -12.06 -9.48 3.99
CA PRO A 315 -10.97 -8.54 4.25
C PRO A 315 -11.21 -7.18 3.60
N TYR A 316 -10.87 -6.12 4.33
CA TYR A 316 -10.77 -4.76 3.80
C TYR A 316 -9.45 -4.57 3.02
N CYS A 317 -9.40 -3.58 2.11
CA CYS A 317 -8.22 -3.33 1.26
C CYS A 317 -6.91 -3.20 2.07
N VAL A 318 -6.94 -2.56 3.24
CA VAL A 318 -5.72 -2.35 4.06
C VAL A 318 -5.02 -3.67 4.47
N ILE A 319 -5.77 -4.74 4.78
CA ILE A 319 -5.17 -6.02 5.16
C ILE A 319 -4.69 -6.81 3.94
N LEU A 320 -5.30 -6.58 2.77
CA LEU A 320 -4.84 -7.13 1.49
C LEU A 320 -3.56 -6.43 1.02
N ASP A 321 -3.47 -5.11 1.18
CA ASP A 321 -2.25 -4.34 0.96
C ASP A 321 -1.11 -4.84 1.85
N LEU A 322 -1.39 -5.08 3.14
CA LEU A 322 -0.41 -5.67 4.06
C LEU A 322 0.03 -7.05 3.58
N ALA A 323 -0.91 -7.92 3.19
CA ALA A 323 -0.62 -9.24 2.67
C ALA A 323 0.29 -9.16 1.44
N LYS A 324 -0.02 -8.27 0.48
CA LYS A 324 0.83 -8.02 -0.69
C LYS A 324 2.22 -7.57 -0.28
N MET A 325 2.32 -6.60 0.63
CA MET A 325 3.61 -6.06 1.06
C MET A 325 4.50 -7.13 1.69
N LEU A 326 3.96 -7.93 2.61
CA LEU A 326 4.73 -8.96 3.30
C LEU A 326 5.13 -10.11 2.38
N GLU A 327 4.23 -10.57 1.49
CA GLU A 327 4.57 -11.59 0.50
C GLU A 327 5.58 -11.05 -0.54
N SER A 328 5.48 -9.78 -0.96
CA SER A 328 6.48 -9.16 -1.83
C SER A 328 7.85 -9.14 -1.18
N LEU A 329 7.95 -8.69 0.06
CA LEU A 329 9.21 -8.65 0.81
C LEU A 329 9.80 -10.05 0.98
N LYS A 330 8.97 -11.05 1.27
CA LYS A 330 9.38 -12.45 1.38
C LYS A 330 9.95 -12.98 0.06
N ILE A 331 9.27 -12.76 -1.07
CA ILE A 331 9.76 -13.18 -2.40
C ILE A 331 11.07 -12.47 -2.73
N ILE A 332 11.11 -11.14 -2.60
CA ILE A 332 12.27 -10.32 -2.94
C ILE A 332 13.48 -10.70 -2.09
N ARG A 333 13.32 -10.83 -0.76
CA ARG A 333 14.42 -11.22 0.14
C ARG A 333 14.92 -12.65 -0.13
N GLY A 334 14.05 -13.53 -0.64
CA GLY A 334 14.44 -14.87 -1.08
C GLY A 334 15.26 -14.87 -2.37
N VAL A 335 15.00 -13.95 -3.30
CA VAL A 335 15.73 -13.81 -4.58
C VAL A 335 17.01 -12.98 -4.41
N HIS A 336 16.98 -12.00 -3.51
CA HIS A 336 18.04 -11.03 -3.26
C HIS A 336 18.48 -11.05 -1.79
N PRO A 337 19.06 -12.16 -1.31
CA PRO A 337 19.43 -12.31 0.10
C PRO A 337 20.47 -11.27 0.52
N GLY A 338 20.28 -10.69 1.71
CA GLY A 338 21.20 -9.70 2.30
C GLY A 338 21.09 -8.29 1.73
N ARG A 339 20.29 -8.06 0.69
CA ARG A 339 20.05 -6.73 0.12
C ARG A 339 18.90 -6.04 0.84
N GLN A 340 19.01 -4.72 1.02
CA GLN A 340 17.91 -3.94 1.56
C GLN A 340 16.86 -3.70 0.48
N VAL A 341 15.62 -3.48 0.91
CA VAL A 341 14.50 -3.18 0.01
C VAL A 341 14.00 -1.77 0.33
N ARG A 342 13.80 -0.98 -0.72
CA ARG A 342 13.11 0.32 -0.66
C ARG A 342 11.84 0.25 -1.48
N HIS A 343 10.70 0.34 -0.83
CA HIS A 343 9.41 0.41 -1.48
C HIS A 343 9.06 1.85 -1.84
N VAL A 344 8.66 2.09 -3.09
CA VAL A 344 8.13 3.36 -3.56
C VAL A 344 6.77 3.10 -4.21
N ALA A 345 5.73 3.72 -3.66
CA ALA A 345 4.39 3.65 -4.20
C ALA A 345 3.83 5.05 -4.44
N ALA A 346 2.98 5.17 -5.45
CA ALA A 346 2.25 6.39 -5.72
C ALA A 346 0.75 6.13 -5.76
N PHE A 347 0.00 7.05 -5.16
CA PHE A 347 -1.45 6.98 -5.10
C PHE A 347 -2.05 8.36 -5.31
N GLU A 348 -3.33 8.41 -5.63
CA GLU A 348 -4.08 9.66 -5.49
C GLU A 348 -4.23 10.06 -4.03
N SER A 349 -4.41 11.35 -3.80
CA SER A 349 -4.45 11.93 -2.46
C SER A 349 -5.59 11.37 -1.58
N CYS A 350 -6.66 10.87 -2.19
CA CYS A 350 -7.77 10.21 -1.49
C CYS A 350 -7.37 8.91 -0.77
N PHE A 351 -6.29 8.24 -1.17
CA PHE A 351 -5.81 7.01 -0.52
C PHE A 351 -4.93 7.24 0.70
N LYS A 352 -4.66 8.50 1.08
CA LYS A 352 -3.76 8.84 2.18
C LYS A 352 -4.11 8.17 3.50
N SER A 353 -5.40 8.13 3.85
CA SER A 353 -5.85 7.49 5.09
C SER A 353 -5.58 5.99 5.10
N GLN A 354 -5.81 5.30 3.98
CA GLN A 354 -5.52 3.86 3.86
C GLN A 354 -4.02 3.59 3.97
N GLN A 355 -3.20 4.43 3.34
CA GLN A 355 -1.74 4.30 3.42
C GLN A 355 -1.20 4.57 4.83
N ASP A 356 -1.83 5.45 5.60
CA ASP A 356 -1.50 5.62 7.03
C ASP A 356 -1.86 4.39 7.86
N GLN A 357 -3.01 3.76 7.60
CA GLN A 357 -3.42 2.54 8.30
C GLN A 357 -2.48 1.38 7.97
N LEU A 358 -2.10 1.23 6.69
CA LEU A 358 -1.10 0.25 6.26
C LEU A 358 0.23 0.48 6.96
N TRP A 359 0.64 1.74 7.14
CA TRP A 359 1.88 2.09 7.82
C TRP A 359 1.91 1.58 9.27
N GLU A 360 0.83 1.80 10.03
CA GLU A 360 0.72 1.31 11.41
C GLU A 360 0.84 -0.23 11.49
N LEU A 361 0.29 -0.95 10.51
CA LEU A 361 0.44 -2.41 10.45
C LEU A 361 1.88 -2.81 10.13
N LEU A 362 2.50 -2.19 9.12
CA LEU A 362 3.86 -2.53 8.69
C LEU A 362 4.90 -2.39 9.82
N LEU A 363 4.71 -1.43 10.72
CA LEU A 363 5.56 -1.26 11.91
C LEU A 363 5.54 -2.48 12.84
N ILE A 364 4.38 -3.11 13.03
CA ILE A 364 4.25 -4.33 13.85
C ILE A 364 5.07 -5.48 13.25
N PHE A 365 5.14 -5.54 11.92
CA PHE A 365 5.93 -6.54 11.19
C PHE A 365 7.40 -6.11 10.99
N GLY A 366 7.85 -5.07 11.69
CA GLY A 366 9.26 -4.65 11.73
C GLY A 366 9.76 -3.92 10.48
N VAL A 367 8.85 -3.46 9.62
CA VAL A 367 9.20 -2.62 8.46
C VAL A 367 9.48 -1.19 8.93
N LYS A 368 10.61 -0.62 8.50
CA LYS A 368 11.09 0.69 9.00
C LYS A 368 10.67 1.83 8.09
N TYR A 369 10.57 3.03 8.65
CA TYR A 369 10.11 4.23 7.92
C TYR A 369 10.89 4.52 6.64
N HIS A 370 12.20 4.25 6.66
CA HIS A 370 13.05 4.46 5.49
C HIS A 370 13.00 3.33 4.46
N GLU A 371 12.19 2.29 4.68
CA GLU A 371 11.98 1.19 3.74
C GLU A 371 10.70 1.36 2.92
N CYS A 372 9.80 2.26 3.30
CA CYS A 372 8.54 2.50 2.60
C CYS A 372 8.34 3.99 2.31
N HIS A 373 8.07 4.30 1.05
CA HIS A 373 7.94 5.65 0.56
C HIS A 373 6.66 5.80 -0.24
N THR A 374 5.90 6.85 0.06
CA THR A 374 4.64 7.15 -0.63
C THR A 374 4.71 8.51 -1.28
N VAL A 375 4.25 8.59 -2.52
CA VAL A 375 4.01 9.85 -3.23
C VAL A 375 2.52 9.99 -3.45
N PHE A 376 1.94 11.13 -3.08
CA PHE A 376 0.54 11.41 -3.39
C PHE A 376 0.44 12.33 -4.59
N ILE A 377 -0.36 11.93 -5.57
CA ILE A 377 -0.62 12.68 -6.78
C ILE A 377 -1.90 13.50 -6.58
N ARG A 378 -1.88 14.75 -7.05
CA ARG A 378 -3.08 15.59 -7.07
C ARG A 378 -4.07 15.09 -8.12
N GLU A 379 -5.33 14.94 -7.74
CA GLU A 379 -6.42 14.43 -8.58
C GLU A 379 -6.67 15.30 -9.83
N ASP A 380 -6.39 16.61 -9.72
CA ASP A 380 -6.58 17.60 -10.78
C ASP A 380 -5.37 17.75 -11.72
N SER A 381 -4.37 16.87 -11.62
CA SER A 381 -3.14 16.97 -12.42
C SER A 381 -3.43 16.72 -13.91
N PRO A 382 -3.01 17.64 -14.81
CA PRO A 382 -3.12 17.43 -16.24
C PRO A 382 -2.32 16.20 -16.73
N PRO A 383 -2.76 15.52 -17.80
CA PRO A 383 -1.99 14.45 -18.43
C PRO A 383 -0.56 14.88 -18.77
N GLY A 384 0.43 14.02 -18.52
CA GLY A 384 1.84 14.29 -18.76
C GLY A 384 2.52 15.23 -17.74
N GLN A 385 1.76 16.00 -16.95
CA GLN A 385 2.33 16.87 -15.91
C GLN A 385 3.03 16.04 -14.82
N VAL A 386 2.44 14.90 -14.46
CA VAL A 386 3.02 13.95 -13.49
C VAL A 386 4.38 13.44 -13.96
N THR A 387 4.49 13.12 -15.25
CA THR A 387 5.77 12.71 -15.87
C THR A 387 6.83 13.82 -15.72
N LEU A 388 6.49 15.06 -16.08
CA LEU A 388 7.41 16.20 -16.02
C LEU A 388 7.87 16.49 -14.58
N ASP A 389 6.94 16.46 -13.61
CA ASP A 389 7.25 16.71 -12.21
C ASP A 389 8.10 15.58 -11.61
N THR A 390 7.85 14.33 -12.01
CA THR A 390 8.68 13.18 -11.61
C THR A 390 10.11 13.31 -12.14
N GLN A 391 10.27 13.74 -13.39
CA GLN A 391 11.60 14.02 -13.96
C GLN A 391 12.30 15.20 -13.27
N ARG A 392 11.57 16.22 -12.84
CA ARG A 392 12.12 17.34 -12.04
C ARG A 392 12.57 16.86 -10.66
N LEU A 393 11.74 16.05 -10.00
CA LEU A 393 12.03 15.43 -8.72
C LEU A 393 13.33 14.63 -8.78
N LEU A 394 13.48 13.72 -9.75
CA LEU A 394 14.70 12.92 -9.90
C LEU A 394 15.93 13.76 -10.24
N ARG A 395 15.79 14.80 -11.08
CA ARG A 395 16.89 15.74 -11.37
C ARG A 395 17.35 16.50 -10.13
N SER A 396 16.45 16.81 -9.20
CA SER A 396 16.82 17.49 -7.95
C SER A 396 17.74 16.64 -7.07
N ALA A 397 17.62 15.31 -7.12
CA ALA A 397 18.47 14.38 -6.38
C ALA A 397 19.88 14.24 -6.96
N ARG A 398 20.10 14.64 -8.22
CA ARG A 398 21.42 14.57 -8.88
C ARG A 398 22.40 15.65 -8.40
N ARG A 399 21.92 16.68 -7.69
CA ARG A 399 22.81 17.71 -7.13
C ARG A 399 23.51 17.13 -5.90
N PRO A 400 24.86 17.02 -5.90
CA PRO A 400 25.57 16.44 -4.78
C PRO A 400 25.28 17.22 -3.49
N TYR A 401 24.91 16.48 -2.44
CA TYR A 401 24.88 16.95 -1.06
C TYR A 401 26.26 17.54 -0.71
N GLY A 402 26.41 18.85 -0.83
CA GLY A 402 27.70 19.53 -0.70
C GLY A 402 27.75 20.94 -1.28
N GLN A 403 26.83 21.31 -2.18
CA GLN A 403 26.57 22.71 -2.51
C GLN A 403 25.30 23.16 -1.79
N SER A 404 25.47 23.55 -0.53
CA SER A 404 24.47 24.36 0.17
C SER A 404 24.33 25.69 -0.56
N HIS A 405 23.38 25.78 -1.49
CA HIS A 405 22.81 27.09 -1.78
C HIS A 405 21.83 27.44 -0.67
N ASP A 406 21.99 28.67 -0.23
CA ASP A 406 21.20 29.34 0.78
C ASP A 406 19.72 28.98 0.71
N ARG A 407 19.15 28.78 1.89
CA ARG A 407 17.71 28.64 2.14
C ARG A 407 16.97 29.95 1.82
N HIS A 408 16.96 30.40 0.58
CA HIS A 408 16.08 31.47 0.11
C HIS A 408 15.99 31.37 -1.41
N GLU A 409 15.10 30.52 -1.93
CA GLU A 409 14.43 30.69 -3.24
C GLU A 409 13.62 29.44 -3.57
N LEU A 410 12.48 29.29 -2.90
CA LEU A 410 11.32 28.57 -3.42
C LEU A 410 10.07 29.35 -2.95
N THR A 411 9.98 30.58 -3.41
CA THR A 411 8.73 31.37 -3.48
C THR A 411 8.77 32.14 -4.79
N ALA A 412 8.16 31.57 -5.82
CA ALA A 412 7.57 32.29 -6.94
C ALA A 412 6.38 31.45 -7.43
#